data_AF-A0A9X9L9S1-F1
#
_entry.id   AF-A0A9X9L9S1-F1
#
_cell.length_a   1.000
_cell.length_b   1.000
_cell.length_c   1.000
_cell.angle_alpha   90.00
_cell.angle_beta   90.00
_cell.angle_gamma   90.00
#
_symmetry.space_group_name_H-M   'P 1'
#
loop_
_entity.id
_entity.type
_entity.pdbx_description
1 polymer ?
#
loop_
_entity_poly.entity_id
_entity_poly.type
_entity_poly.pdbx_seq_one_letter_code
_entity_poly.pdbx_strand_id
1 'polypeptide(L)'
;MEPLTELFDYFNLNPIDPIVDRFRNNIENNSDQMIVISTFLHELTIHNRGIENNTLKKAFQSYLNATYTKTVNEEVSVYDFRDLIASIKKPASGREILTTVINIAKELGNELDPIALMRPEHSTVTRLRKTGEVPEYDKTTASLTDALKSETSGEIYRDVAEFWEVNFITNKPWCGLVNRIWASYRDNGQCGSDNVFSSNMDEDAWRRWLHAFRDRFLNQLMKEEDFTEVHPPAVKRRRNDPLVRGKFCHTTIPSPFKGSKTNRKLDFFMESSEIPDCVTHKWRDVRVVGEVTSSEEQIGAKFNQLMRYAREIFYSQPLRRFVHGFCLHKEHIEFWIIDRAGAYSSGEIEVLKTQEMLVRGLLAYMLMSDEELGLDPVISYDDANRCFVTLTNDNSETEKLEVIPRPVARPETIVSRGSTCFKTKDEKYLIKFSWGTGAKDNEIKFLNRAKNVTGVIQMVSSGKLYKVATHRKGVKFSKDKLWIFIAKDQVHARGKQETILNDEFYVKRRLTYVKLTPVGRLIHSAVTVREFVSGIRDAIIGLRNLHDKNIIHGDISSGNIILTGPDKEGKTKGILIDLDMSSLHKNENEKNLPRTITGTTMYMALELMKAISFKKLSLKL
;
A
#
# COMPACT_ATOMS: atom_id res chain seq x y z
N MET A 1 8.15 15.25 -11.09
CA MET A 1 7.63 15.63 -12.42
C MET A 1 7.88 17.11 -12.73
N GLU A 2 8.04 17.98 -11.72
CA GLU A 2 8.26 19.44 -11.89
C GLU A 2 9.39 19.88 -12.84
N PRO A 3 10.53 19.18 -13.02
CA PRO A 3 11.58 19.65 -13.93
C PRO A 3 11.21 19.69 -15.42
N LEU A 4 10.07 19.10 -15.80
CA LEU A 4 9.55 19.19 -17.17
C LEU A 4 8.54 20.34 -17.34
N THR A 5 8.12 21.02 -16.26
CA THR A 5 7.09 22.07 -16.32
C THR A 5 7.58 23.26 -17.14
N GLU A 6 8.78 23.80 -16.86
CA GLU A 6 9.38 24.89 -17.66
C GLU A 6 9.52 24.53 -19.15
N LEU A 7 9.85 23.28 -19.46
CA LEU A 7 9.96 22.77 -20.82
C LEU A 7 8.59 22.76 -21.51
N PHE A 8 7.56 22.23 -20.83
CA PHE A 8 6.19 22.23 -21.34
C PHE A 8 5.61 23.65 -21.44
N ASP A 9 5.94 24.56 -20.52
CA ASP A 9 5.51 25.96 -20.56
C ASP A 9 6.15 26.72 -21.73
N TYR A 10 7.43 26.46 -22.05
CA TYR A 10 8.04 26.96 -23.27
C TYR A 10 7.31 26.46 -24.52
N PHE A 11 6.97 25.18 -24.60
CA PHE A 11 6.24 24.61 -25.75
C PHE A 11 4.75 24.98 -25.79
N ASN A 12 4.14 25.38 -24.67
CA ASN A 12 2.83 26.02 -24.65
C ASN A 12 2.88 27.42 -25.26
N LEU A 13 4.00 28.14 -25.10
CA LEU A 13 4.24 29.45 -25.71
C LEU A 13 4.79 29.37 -27.15
N ASN A 14 5.43 28.25 -27.50
CA ASN A 14 6.06 28.00 -28.80
C ASN A 14 5.60 26.63 -29.33
N PRO A 15 4.34 26.51 -29.81
CA PRO A 15 3.73 25.23 -30.18
C PRO A 15 4.53 24.45 -31.21
N ILE A 16 4.56 23.12 -31.03
CA ILE A 16 5.22 22.19 -31.96
C ILE A 16 4.29 21.68 -33.07
N ASP A 17 3.03 22.12 -33.09
CA ASP A 17 2.01 21.64 -34.03
C ASP A 17 2.46 21.70 -35.51
N PRO A 18 3.17 22.75 -36.00
CA PRO A 18 3.68 22.77 -37.37
C PRO A 18 4.70 21.65 -37.70
N ILE A 19 5.44 21.16 -36.70
CA ILE A 19 6.40 20.04 -36.84
C ILE A 19 5.63 18.71 -36.84
N VAL A 20 4.64 18.59 -35.95
CA VAL A 20 3.77 17.42 -35.82
C VAL A 20 2.92 17.20 -37.08
N ASP A 21 2.37 18.26 -37.65
CA ASP A 21 1.55 18.20 -38.87
C ASP A 21 2.37 17.85 -40.11
N ARG A 22 3.61 18.36 -40.24
CA ARG A 22 4.57 17.91 -41.28
C ARG A 22 4.87 16.42 -41.16
N PHE A 23 5.15 15.94 -39.95
CA PHE A 23 5.40 14.52 -39.71
C PHE A 23 4.18 13.65 -40.07
N ARG A 24 2.98 14.07 -39.68
CA ARG A 24 1.72 13.37 -40.01
C ARG A 24 1.53 13.27 -41.52
N ASN A 25 1.63 14.39 -42.25
CA ASN A 25 1.52 14.43 -43.70
C ASN A 25 2.56 13.55 -44.40
N ASN A 26 3.81 13.52 -43.91
CA ASN A 26 4.87 12.71 -44.52
C ASN A 26 4.67 11.20 -44.27
N ILE A 27 4.15 10.79 -43.12
CA ILE A 27 3.75 9.39 -42.85
C ILE A 27 2.56 8.97 -43.72
N GLU A 28 1.58 9.85 -43.92
CA GLU A 28 0.39 9.54 -44.73
C GLU A 28 0.72 9.43 -46.23
N ASN A 29 1.69 10.22 -46.72
CA ASN A 29 2.19 10.15 -48.10
C ASN A 29 3.19 9.01 -48.37
N ASN A 30 3.19 7.95 -47.54
CA ASN A 30 3.98 6.73 -47.74
C ASN A 30 5.51 6.94 -47.85
N SER A 31 6.04 8.02 -47.24
CA SER A 31 7.48 8.23 -47.15
C SER A 31 8.14 7.20 -46.22
N ASP A 32 9.43 6.93 -46.40
CA ASP A 32 10.19 6.04 -45.53
C ASP A 32 10.09 6.50 -44.07
N GLN A 33 9.59 5.63 -43.20
CA GLN A 33 9.24 6.00 -41.82
C GLN A 33 10.48 6.40 -41.01
N MET A 34 11.68 5.87 -41.30
CA MET A 34 12.92 6.27 -40.63
C MET A 34 13.40 7.64 -41.11
N ILE A 35 13.23 7.97 -42.39
CA ILE A 35 13.51 9.32 -42.91
C ILE A 35 12.55 10.33 -42.24
N VAL A 36 11.29 9.96 -42.04
CA VAL A 36 10.30 10.83 -41.39
C VAL A 36 10.57 11.00 -39.88
N ILE A 37 10.97 9.94 -39.17
CA ILE A 37 11.42 10.00 -37.76
C ILE A 37 12.67 10.86 -37.58
N SER A 38 13.71 10.63 -38.37
CA SER A 38 14.96 11.40 -38.29
C SER A 38 14.74 12.89 -38.59
N THR A 39 13.91 13.21 -39.59
CA THR A 39 13.52 14.61 -39.90
C THR A 39 12.81 15.27 -38.71
N PHE A 40 11.87 14.58 -38.07
CA PHE A 40 11.14 15.11 -36.91
C PHE A 40 12.02 15.35 -35.68
N LEU A 41 12.92 14.41 -35.36
CA LEU A 41 13.90 14.59 -34.28
C LEU A 41 14.85 15.77 -34.56
N HIS A 42 15.22 15.98 -35.84
CA HIS A 42 16.04 17.12 -36.26
C HIS A 42 15.29 18.46 -36.11
N GLU A 43 14.05 18.54 -36.58
CA GLU A 43 13.21 19.75 -36.46
C GLU A 43 12.94 20.11 -34.98
N LEU A 44 12.63 19.13 -34.12
CA LEU A 44 12.51 19.34 -32.67
C LEU A 44 13.81 19.87 -32.05
N THR A 45 14.96 19.38 -32.51
CA THR A 45 16.27 19.83 -32.03
C THR A 45 16.55 21.29 -32.41
N ILE A 46 16.12 21.73 -33.60
CA ILE A 46 16.21 23.13 -34.04
C ILE A 46 15.25 24.01 -33.22
N HIS A 47 13.98 23.61 -33.09
CA HIS A 47 12.96 24.36 -32.35
C HIS A 47 13.37 24.60 -30.89
N ASN A 48 13.98 23.60 -30.26
CA ASN A 48 14.53 23.65 -28.90
C ASN A 48 15.79 24.54 -28.74
N ARG A 49 16.24 25.27 -29.76
CA ARG A 49 17.37 26.22 -29.63
C ARG A 49 16.96 27.50 -28.89
N GLY A 50 15.70 27.93 -28.97
CA GLY A 50 15.22 29.22 -28.47
C GLY A 50 15.02 29.37 -26.95
N ILE A 51 15.09 28.28 -26.16
CA ILE A 51 14.91 28.31 -24.70
C ILE A 51 16.09 29.01 -24.00
N GLU A 52 15.89 29.68 -22.86
CA GLU A 52 17.00 30.16 -22.02
C GLU A 52 17.94 29.01 -21.58
N ASN A 53 19.22 29.32 -21.37
CA ASN A 53 20.29 28.31 -21.29
C ASN A 53 20.43 27.69 -19.88
N ASN A 54 19.48 26.83 -19.48
CA ASN A 54 19.50 26.10 -18.21
C ASN A 54 20.00 24.64 -18.33
N THR A 55 20.21 23.98 -17.19
CA THR A 55 20.76 22.62 -17.10
C THR A 55 19.80 21.54 -17.67
N LEU A 56 18.49 21.79 -17.60
CA LEU A 56 17.43 20.90 -18.08
C LEU A 56 17.33 20.92 -19.61
N LYS A 57 17.45 22.10 -20.23
CA LYS A 57 17.60 22.28 -21.68
C LYS A 57 18.75 21.43 -22.21
N LYS A 58 19.92 21.50 -21.57
CA LYS A 58 21.10 20.72 -21.96
C LYS A 58 20.84 19.22 -21.89
N ALA A 59 20.19 18.72 -20.83
CA ALA A 59 19.83 17.31 -20.72
C ALA A 59 18.85 16.89 -21.85
N PHE A 60 17.77 17.64 -22.09
CA PHE A 60 16.79 17.31 -23.12
C PHE A 60 17.37 17.40 -24.54
N GLN A 61 18.21 18.41 -24.83
CA GLN A 61 18.97 18.48 -26.09
C GLN A 61 19.91 17.28 -26.26
N SER A 62 20.54 16.81 -25.19
CA SER A 62 21.43 15.65 -25.26
C SER A 62 20.66 14.35 -25.54
N TYR A 63 19.49 14.16 -24.94
CA TYR A 63 18.58 13.06 -25.27
C TYR A 63 18.10 13.10 -26.74
N LEU A 64 17.69 14.26 -27.25
CA LEU A 64 17.27 14.43 -28.65
C LEU A 64 18.43 14.12 -29.62
N ASN A 65 19.61 14.71 -29.38
CA ASN A 65 20.79 14.49 -30.22
C ASN A 65 21.21 13.01 -30.24
N ALA A 66 21.31 12.36 -29.07
CA ALA A 66 21.70 10.95 -28.99
C ALA A 66 20.69 10.02 -29.69
N THR A 67 19.39 10.32 -29.57
CA THR A 67 18.33 9.57 -30.26
C THR A 67 18.44 9.78 -31.77
N TYR A 68 18.58 11.03 -32.24
CA TYR A 68 18.75 11.36 -33.66
C TYR A 68 20.00 10.69 -34.27
N THR A 69 21.14 10.72 -33.59
CA THR A 69 22.37 10.04 -34.05
C THR A 69 22.15 8.54 -34.22
N LYS A 70 21.51 7.88 -33.26
CA LYS A 70 21.15 6.45 -33.39
C LYS A 70 20.23 6.17 -34.57
N THR A 71 19.24 7.04 -34.82
CA THR A 71 18.34 6.93 -35.98
C THR A 71 19.10 7.07 -37.31
N VAL A 72 20.06 7.99 -37.40
CA VAL A 72 20.87 8.21 -38.63
C VAL A 72 21.91 7.11 -38.85
N ASN A 73 22.44 6.51 -37.77
CA ASN A 73 23.39 5.40 -37.83
C ASN A 73 22.75 4.02 -38.08
N GLU A 74 21.43 3.95 -38.29
CA GLU A 74 20.66 2.70 -38.40
C GLU A 74 20.77 1.77 -37.14
N GLU A 75 21.13 2.33 -35.98
CA GLU A 75 21.27 1.60 -34.71
C GLU A 75 19.92 1.27 -34.05
N VAL A 76 18.81 1.79 -34.61
CA VAL A 76 17.44 1.67 -34.09
C VAL A 76 16.46 1.48 -35.24
N SER A 77 15.33 0.84 -34.96
CA SER A 77 14.31 0.47 -35.93
C SER A 77 13.05 1.33 -35.81
N VAL A 78 12.18 1.28 -36.83
CA VAL A 78 10.84 1.90 -36.79
C VAL A 78 10.02 1.42 -35.57
N TYR A 79 10.24 0.19 -35.11
CA TYR A 79 9.52 -0.41 -33.99
C TYR A 79 9.80 0.33 -32.66
N ASP A 80 11.00 0.86 -32.48
CA ASP A 80 11.41 1.61 -31.29
C ASP A 80 10.71 2.99 -31.21
N PHE A 81 10.12 3.44 -32.31
CA PHE A 81 9.31 4.66 -32.41
C PHE A 81 7.81 4.39 -32.57
N ARG A 82 7.35 3.14 -32.43
CA ARG A 82 5.93 2.75 -32.63
C ARG A 82 4.96 3.61 -31.82
N ASP A 83 5.34 3.96 -30.59
CA ASP A 83 4.49 4.71 -29.67
C ASP A 83 4.46 6.20 -30.03
N LEU A 84 5.56 6.75 -30.59
CA LEU A 84 5.58 8.09 -31.17
C LEU A 84 4.69 8.18 -32.43
N ILE A 85 4.79 7.19 -33.33
CA ILE A 85 3.94 7.08 -34.52
C ILE A 85 2.46 6.96 -34.11
N ALA A 86 2.16 6.14 -33.10
CA ALA A 86 0.80 5.95 -32.58
C ALA A 86 0.25 7.21 -31.88
N SER A 87 1.09 7.97 -31.17
CA SER A 87 0.72 9.27 -30.59
C SER A 87 0.40 10.29 -31.67
N ILE A 88 1.23 10.46 -32.71
CA ILE A 88 1.05 11.52 -33.72
C ILE A 88 -0.08 11.21 -34.73
N LYS A 89 -0.36 9.92 -34.97
CA LYS A 89 -1.55 9.47 -35.74
C LYS A 89 -2.88 9.70 -35.00
N LYS A 90 -2.85 10.11 -33.73
CA LYS A 90 -4.03 10.50 -32.94
C LYS A 90 -3.94 12.00 -32.61
N PRO A 91 -5.06 12.65 -32.23
CA PRO A 91 -5.00 13.97 -31.63
C PRO A 91 -4.37 13.87 -30.24
N ALA A 92 -3.04 14.01 -30.19
CA ALA A 92 -2.24 14.09 -28.98
C ALA A 92 -1.69 15.51 -28.80
N SER A 93 -1.64 15.99 -27.57
CA SER A 93 -1.04 17.28 -27.24
C SER A 93 0.48 17.27 -27.45
N GLY A 94 1.08 18.43 -27.75
CA GLY A 94 2.54 18.56 -27.86
C GLY A 94 3.28 18.04 -26.62
N ARG A 95 2.67 18.19 -25.43
CA ARG A 95 3.16 17.63 -24.16
C ARG A 95 3.25 16.09 -24.16
N GLU A 96 2.24 15.41 -24.67
CA GLU A 96 2.24 13.93 -24.78
C GLU A 96 3.31 13.47 -25.78
N ILE A 97 3.39 14.12 -26.94
CA ILE A 97 4.38 13.83 -27.99
C ILE A 97 5.82 13.97 -27.43
N LEU A 98 6.11 15.07 -26.74
CA LEU A 98 7.42 15.29 -26.09
C LEU A 98 7.70 14.27 -24.98
N THR A 99 6.67 13.85 -24.23
CA THR A 99 6.81 12.81 -23.20
C THR A 99 7.17 11.47 -23.83
N THR A 100 6.55 11.11 -24.95
CA THR A 100 6.88 9.90 -25.71
C THR A 100 8.32 9.93 -26.24
N VAL A 101 8.78 11.06 -26.80
CA VAL A 101 10.19 11.23 -27.24
C VAL A 101 11.18 11.07 -26.08
N ILE A 102 10.87 11.63 -24.90
CA ILE A 102 11.71 11.48 -23.70
C ILE A 102 11.77 10.02 -23.21
N ASN A 103 10.69 9.26 -23.35
CA ASN A 103 10.67 7.85 -22.93
C ASN A 103 11.45 6.97 -23.91
N ILE A 104 11.27 7.15 -25.22
CA ILE A 104 12.07 6.47 -26.25
C ILE A 104 13.56 6.74 -26.04
N ALA A 105 13.96 7.98 -25.77
CA ALA A 105 15.36 8.32 -25.51
C ALA A 105 15.96 7.60 -24.28
N LYS A 106 15.13 7.27 -23.26
CA LYS A 106 15.56 6.48 -22.09
C LYS A 106 15.62 4.98 -22.40
N GLU A 107 14.62 4.46 -23.10
CA GLU A 107 14.53 3.04 -23.49
C GLU A 107 15.68 2.64 -24.41
N LEU A 108 16.11 3.54 -25.28
CA LEU A 108 17.30 3.39 -26.13
C LEU A 108 18.64 3.48 -25.38
N GLY A 109 18.64 3.59 -24.05
CA GLY A 109 19.84 3.56 -23.22
C GLY A 109 20.78 4.76 -23.42
N ASN A 110 20.25 5.93 -23.74
CA ASN A 110 21.05 7.16 -23.87
C ASN A 110 21.43 7.68 -22.47
N GLU A 111 22.54 7.19 -21.90
CA GLU A 111 23.04 7.65 -20.59
C GLU A 111 23.59 9.08 -20.65
N LEU A 112 23.11 9.96 -19.76
CA LEU A 112 23.83 11.17 -19.34
C LEU A 112 23.61 11.49 -17.85
N ASP A 113 24.59 12.20 -17.30
CA ASP A 113 24.92 12.32 -15.88
C ASP A 113 23.74 12.71 -14.96
N PRO A 114 23.40 11.94 -13.89
CA PRO A 114 22.23 12.16 -13.03
C PRO A 114 22.18 13.50 -12.28
N ILE A 115 23.25 14.29 -12.30
CA ILE A 115 23.42 15.51 -11.49
C ILE A 115 22.46 16.64 -11.94
N ALA A 116 22.02 16.65 -13.20
CA ALA A 116 21.30 17.78 -13.80
C ALA A 116 19.83 17.98 -13.36
N LEU A 117 19.24 17.02 -12.63
CA LEU A 117 17.78 16.91 -12.45
C LEU A 117 17.27 17.07 -11.01
N MET A 118 18.10 17.52 -10.05
CA MET A 118 17.74 17.54 -8.63
C MET A 118 17.68 18.94 -7.97
N ARG A 119 16.45 19.30 -7.55
CA ARG A 119 16.01 20.35 -6.57
C ARG A 119 15.79 21.76 -7.14
N PRO A 120 14.98 22.63 -6.47
CA PRO A 120 14.19 22.48 -5.22
C PRO A 120 12.65 22.60 -5.49
N GLU A 121 11.67 22.76 -4.57
CA GLU A 121 11.42 22.38 -3.15
C GLU A 121 9.89 22.14 -2.98
N HIS A 122 9.35 21.42 -1.98
CA HIS A 122 8.94 21.91 -0.63
C HIS A 122 8.26 20.78 0.20
N SER A 123 7.93 21.06 1.48
CA SER A 123 6.87 20.41 2.31
C SER A 123 7.15 19.07 3.06
N THR A 124 8.02 19.16 4.08
CA THR A 124 7.75 18.94 5.53
C THR A 124 7.02 17.69 6.10
N VAL A 125 6.26 16.86 5.38
CA VAL A 125 5.49 15.73 6.00
C VAL A 125 5.85 14.33 5.45
N THR A 126 6.65 14.27 4.39
CA THR A 126 6.67 13.10 3.49
C THR A 126 7.91 12.20 3.63
N ARG A 127 8.79 12.43 4.63
CA ARG A 127 10.13 11.80 4.72
C ARG A 127 10.38 10.82 5.88
N LEU A 128 9.34 10.05 6.26
CA LEU A 128 9.50 8.73 6.89
C LEU A 128 9.20 7.58 5.89
N ARG A 129 9.15 7.89 4.59
CA ARG A 129 8.86 6.94 3.50
C ARG A 129 10.12 6.20 3.04
N LYS A 130 10.11 4.86 3.13
CA LYS A 130 11.09 3.99 2.44
C LYS A 130 10.64 3.69 1.01
N THR A 131 11.46 4.13 0.05
CA THR A 131 11.70 3.69 -1.35
C THR A 131 10.58 3.17 -2.28
N GLY A 132 9.31 3.06 -1.88
CA GLY A 132 8.21 2.58 -2.75
C GLY A 132 7.10 3.58 -3.06
N GLU A 133 6.92 4.63 -2.26
CA GLU A 133 5.80 5.57 -2.41
C GLU A 133 6.15 6.72 -3.37
N VAL A 134 5.85 6.52 -4.67
CA VAL A 134 6.00 7.53 -5.73
C VAL A 134 5.18 8.78 -5.38
N PRO A 135 5.73 10.00 -5.48
CA PRO A 135 4.96 11.23 -5.30
C PRO A 135 3.75 11.28 -6.25
N GLU A 136 2.58 11.67 -5.73
CA GLU A 136 1.31 11.71 -6.47
C GLU A 136 0.72 10.36 -6.94
N TYR A 137 1.21 9.21 -6.48
CA TYR A 137 0.69 7.91 -6.96
C TYR A 137 -0.83 7.73 -6.75
N ASP A 138 -1.40 8.33 -5.71
CA ASP A 138 -2.83 8.28 -5.40
C ASP A 138 -3.66 9.47 -5.92
N LYS A 139 -3.08 10.30 -6.80
CA LYS A 139 -3.72 11.48 -7.41
C LYS A 139 -4.94 11.15 -8.26
N THR A 140 -5.00 9.98 -8.86
CA THR A 140 -6.15 9.50 -9.64
C THR A 140 -6.51 8.06 -9.25
N THR A 141 -7.74 7.63 -9.55
CA THR A 141 -8.14 6.23 -9.36
C THR A 141 -7.33 5.27 -10.25
N ALA A 142 -6.94 5.70 -11.46
CA ALA A 142 -6.10 4.91 -12.35
C ALA A 142 -4.70 4.73 -11.77
N SER A 143 -3.99 5.83 -11.46
CA SER A 143 -2.63 5.77 -10.89
C SER A 143 -2.56 5.00 -9.57
N LEU A 144 -3.58 5.11 -8.71
CA LEU A 144 -3.68 4.30 -7.49
C LEU A 144 -3.83 2.81 -7.82
N THR A 145 -4.59 2.47 -8.86
CA THR A 145 -4.78 1.07 -9.29
C THR A 145 -3.49 0.48 -9.83
N ASP A 146 -2.79 1.21 -10.70
CA ASP A 146 -1.53 0.75 -11.31
C ASP A 146 -0.43 0.59 -10.24
N ALA A 147 -0.38 1.53 -9.28
CA ALA A 147 0.51 1.42 -8.13
C ALA A 147 0.18 0.20 -7.27
N LEU A 148 -1.10 -0.06 -6.94
CA LEU A 148 -1.50 -1.23 -6.16
C LEU A 148 -1.23 -2.54 -6.91
N LYS A 149 -1.45 -2.61 -8.23
CA LYS A 149 -1.07 -3.77 -9.07
C LYS A 149 0.44 -4.02 -9.02
N SER A 150 1.25 -2.96 -9.16
CA SER A 150 2.71 -3.05 -9.06
C SER A 150 3.18 -3.51 -7.67
N GLU A 151 2.58 -2.94 -6.62
CA GLU A 151 2.88 -3.25 -5.21
C GLU A 151 2.53 -4.68 -4.78
N THR A 152 1.50 -5.27 -5.40
CA THR A 152 0.96 -6.60 -5.06
C THR A 152 1.32 -7.68 -6.09
N SER A 153 2.06 -7.32 -7.14
CA SER A 153 2.53 -8.24 -8.17
C SER A 153 3.34 -9.39 -7.56
N GLY A 154 2.97 -10.63 -7.86
CA GLY A 154 3.62 -11.82 -7.31
C GLY A 154 3.17 -12.23 -5.89
N GLU A 155 2.25 -11.50 -5.26
CA GLU A 155 1.79 -11.76 -3.88
C GLU A 155 0.26 -12.02 -3.80
N ILE A 156 -0.42 -12.23 -4.94
CA ILE A 156 -1.86 -12.52 -5.00
C ILE A 156 -2.12 -13.97 -5.42
N TYR A 157 -2.89 -14.70 -4.63
CA TYR A 157 -3.17 -16.12 -4.82
C TYR A 157 -4.67 -16.43 -4.93
N ARG A 158 -5.12 -16.89 -6.11
CA ARG A 158 -6.53 -17.23 -6.34
C ARG A 158 -6.79 -18.72 -6.10
N ASP A 159 -7.94 -19.10 -5.56
CA ASP A 159 -8.35 -20.51 -5.43
C ASP A 159 -7.34 -21.35 -4.60
N VAL A 160 -6.99 -20.88 -3.39
CA VAL A 160 -6.06 -21.60 -2.51
C VAL A 160 -6.76 -22.69 -1.71
N ALA A 161 -6.15 -23.88 -1.64
CA ALA A 161 -6.73 -25.00 -0.92
C ALA A 161 -6.71 -24.75 0.61
N GLU A 162 -7.70 -25.33 1.30
CA GLU A 162 -8.02 -25.11 2.71
C GLU A 162 -8.46 -23.68 3.09
N PHE A 163 -8.73 -22.78 2.12
CA PHE A 163 -9.22 -21.42 2.41
C PHE A 163 -10.43 -21.44 3.35
N TRP A 164 -11.45 -22.24 3.02
CA TRP A 164 -12.70 -22.27 3.76
C TRP A 164 -12.55 -22.95 5.12
N GLU A 165 -11.81 -24.06 5.17
CA GLU A 165 -11.59 -24.81 6.39
C GLU A 165 -10.87 -23.96 7.45
N VAL A 166 -9.78 -23.29 7.07
CA VAL A 166 -8.99 -22.44 8.00
C VAL A 166 -9.74 -21.17 8.41
N ASN A 167 -10.40 -20.49 7.46
CA ASN A 167 -10.96 -19.17 7.72
C ASN A 167 -12.38 -19.23 8.28
N PHE A 168 -13.16 -20.26 7.95
CA PHE A 168 -14.60 -20.32 8.25
C PHE A 168 -15.10 -21.53 9.04
N ILE A 169 -14.28 -22.58 9.27
CA ILE A 169 -14.75 -23.81 9.95
C ILE A 169 -13.88 -24.15 11.18
N THR A 170 -12.61 -24.48 10.97
CA THR A 170 -11.69 -24.97 12.01
C THR A 170 -11.56 -23.96 13.17
N ASN A 171 -11.83 -24.44 14.39
CA ASN A 171 -11.72 -23.69 15.65
C ASN A 171 -12.55 -22.39 15.74
N LYS A 172 -13.64 -22.27 14.97
CA LYS A 172 -14.52 -21.09 15.01
C LYS A 172 -15.69 -21.27 15.99
N PRO A 173 -15.83 -20.43 17.05
CA PRO A 173 -16.86 -20.61 18.07
C PRO A 173 -18.29 -20.42 17.52
N TRP A 174 -18.43 -19.66 16.43
CA TRP A 174 -19.70 -19.39 15.75
C TRP A 174 -20.11 -20.46 14.73
N CYS A 175 -19.24 -21.42 14.34
CA CYS A 175 -19.54 -22.39 13.28
C CYS A 175 -20.80 -23.23 13.58
N GLY A 176 -20.97 -23.68 14.82
CA GLY A 176 -22.15 -24.44 15.26
C GLY A 176 -23.47 -23.65 15.26
N LEU A 177 -23.42 -22.32 15.26
CA LEU A 177 -24.58 -21.45 15.06
C LEU A 177 -24.84 -21.26 13.55
N VAL A 178 -23.80 -20.95 12.78
CA VAL A 178 -23.86 -20.79 11.32
C VAL A 178 -24.45 -22.02 10.63
N ASN A 179 -24.05 -23.23 11.03
CA ASN A 179 -24.59 -24.48 10.49
C ASN A 179 -26.11 -24.64 10.73
N ARG A 180 -26.62 -24.14 11.86
CA ARG A 180 -28.05 -24.23 12.22
C ARG A 180 -28.89 -23.16 11.53
N ILE A 181 -28.34 -21.95 11.36
CA ILE A 181 -28.98 -20.91 10.54
C ILE A 181 -29.02 -21.36 9.09
N TRP A 182 -27.95 -21.94 8.55
CA TRP A 182 -27.95 -22.50 7.20
C TRP A 182 -29.02 -23.60 7.03
N ALA A 183 -29.12 -24.56 7.96
CA ALA A 183 -30.16 -25.57 7.91
C ALA A 183 -31.57 -24.95 7.89
N SER A 184 -31.87 -24.01 8.79
CA SER A 184 -33.17 -23.31 8.77
C SER A 184 -33.39 -22.48 7.51
N TYR A 185 -32.36 -21.86 6.94
CA TYR A 185 -32.47 -21.08 5.70
C TYR A 185 -32.84 -21.98 4.52
N ARG A 186 -32.16 -23.13 4.40
CA ARG A 186 -32.40 -24.14 3.37
C ARG A 186 -33.80 -24.76 3.51
N ASP A 187 -34.18 -25.14 4.74
CA ASP A 187 -35.35 -25.98 4.99
C ASP A 187 -36.66 -25.18 5.17
N ASN A 188 -36.60 -23.92 5.61
CA ASN A 188 -37.78 -23.10 5.94
C ASN A 188 -38.03 -21.92 4.98
N GLY A 189 -37.63 -22.04 3.71
CA GLY A 189 -37.95 -21.05 2.67
C GLY A 189 -37.16 -19.74 2.75
N GLN A 190 -35.84 -19.82 2.92
CA GLN A 190 -34.89 -18.70 2.78
C GLN A 190 -35.29 -17.44 3.57
N CYS A 191 -35.54 -16.31 2.89
CA CYS A 191 -35.95 -15.04 3.50
C CYS A 191 -37.45 -14.72 3.25
N GLY A 192 -38.26 -15.74 2.96
CA GLY A 192 -39.66 -15.61 2.54
C GLY A 192 -39.84 -15.70 1.03
N SER A 193 -41.09 -15.79 0.56
CA SER A 193 -41.45 -15.92 -0.87
C SER A 193 -40.90 -14.81 -1.75
N ASP A 194 -40.87 -13.59 -1.20
CA ASP A 194 -40.60 -12.37 -1.98
C ASP A 194 -39.10 -12.02 -2.00
N ASN A 195 -38.30 -12.74 -1.20
CA ASN A 195 -36.86 -12.53 -1.03
C ASN A 195 -36.09 -13.85 -1.20
N VAL A 196 -36.40 -14.61 -2.26
CA VAL A 196 -35.63 -15.80 -2.67
C VAL A 196 -34.38 -15.35 -3.42
N PHE A 197 -33.20 -15.90 -3.09
CA PHE A 197 -31.97 -15.58 -3.82
C PHE A 197 -32.01 -16.17 -5.23
N SER A 198 -31.73 -15.34 -6.25
CA SER A 198 -31.87 -15.68 -7.68
C SER A 198 -30.67 -15.23 -8.52
N SER A 199 -30.58 -15.75 -9.75
CA SER A 199 -29.58 -15.36 -10.75
C SER A 199 -29.70 -13.87 -11.11
N ASN A 200 -28.57 -13.18 -11.31
CA ASN A 200 -28.54 -11.82 -11.85
C ASN A 200 -29.30 -10.77 -11.01
N MET A 201 -29.37 -10.94 -9.68
CA MET A 201 -29.88 -9.90 -8.78
C MET A 201 -29.11 -8.58 -8.97
N ASP A 202 -29.85 -7.49 -9.15
CA ASP A 202 -29.30 -6.13 -9.11
C ASP A 202 -28.93 -5.71 -7.66
N GLU A 203 -28.29 -4.54 -7.51
CA GLU A 203 -27.89 -4.02 -6.20
C GLU A 203 -29.07 -3.94 -5.21
N ASP A 204 -30.29 -3.65 -5.67
CA ASP A 204 -31.45 -3.42 -4.81
C ASP A 204 -32.18 -4.71 -4.44
N ALA A 205 -32.25 -5.69 -5.34
CA ALA A 205 -32.68 -7.06 -5.04
C ALA A 205 -31.75 -7.71 -4.02
N TRP A 206 -30.43 -7.53 -4.20
CA TRP A 206 -29.43 -7.99 -3.25
C TRP A 206 -29.57 -7.32 -1.87
N ARG A 207 -29.80 -6.01 -1.82
CA ARG A 207 -30.09 -5.28 -0.56
C ARG A 207 -31.36 -5.79 0.11
N ARG A 208 -32.46 -5.96 -0.62
CA ARG A 208 -33.72 -6.50 -0.06
C ARG A 208 -33.51 -7.89 0.54
N TRP A 209 -32.80 -8.77 -0.16
CA TRP A 209 -32.43 -10.09 0.34
C TRP A 209 -31.60 -10.01 1.64
N LEU A 210 -30.58 -9.14 1.70
CA LEU A 210 -29.74 -8.94 2.90
C LEU A 210 -30.55 -8.42 4.10
N HIS A 211 -31.47 -7.48 3.89
CA HIS A 211 -32.33 -6.95 4.95
C HIS A 211 -33.31 -8.01 5.45
N ALA A 212 -34.01 -8.72 4.55
CA ALA A 212 -34.91 -9.81 4.92
C ALA A 212 -34.16 -10.97 5.63
N PHE A 213 -32.92 -11.26 5.22
CA PHE A 213 -32.05 -12.22 5.89
C PHE A 213 -31.67 -11.78 7.31
N ARG A 214 -31.27 -10.51 7.48
CA ARG A 214 -30.98 -9.91 8.80
C ARG A 214 -32.20 -10.03 9.70
N ASP A 215 -33.34 -9.58 9.22
CA ASP A 215 -34.54 -9.47 10.05
C ASP A 215 -35.09 -10.84 10.46
N ARG A 216 -34.99 -11.85 9.58
CA ARG A 216 -35.41 -13.22 9.88
C ARG A 216 -34.43 -14.01 10.76
N PHE A 217 -33.12 -13.85 10.58
CA PHE A 217 -32.12 -14.75 11.19
C PHE A 217 -31.17 -14.08 12.19
N LEU A 218 -30.89 -12.78 12.06
CA LEU A 218 -29.89 -12.06 12.86
C LEU A 218 -30.48 -11.25 14.00
N ASN A 219 -31.68 -10.66 13.85
CA ASN A 219 -32.27 -9.81 14.90
C ASN A 219 -32.45 -10.58 16.23
N GLN A 220 -32.85 -11.86 16.19
CA GLN A 220 -32.94 -12.77 17.36
C GLN A 220 -31.61 -13.02 18.10
N LEU A 221 -30.48 -12.61 17.52
CA LEU A 221 -29.11 -12.78 18.02
C LEU A 221 -28.45 -11.45 18.42
N MET A 222 -29.21 -10.34 18.40
CA MET A 222 -28.74 -9.03 18.84
C MET A 222 -28.64 -8.97 20.38
N LYS A 223 -27.96 -7.92 20.86
CA LYS A 223 -27.61 -7.71 22.28
C LYS A 223 -28.74 -7.05 23.08
N GLU A 224 -29.53 -6.20 22.41
CA GLU A 224 -30.72 -5.54 22.94
C GLU A 224 -31.95 -6.26 22.38
N GLU A 225 -32.91 -6.58 23.24
CA GLU A 225 -34.08 -7.39 22.90
C GLU A 225 -35.29 -6.50 22.60
N ASP A 226 -35.61 -6.32 21.32
CA ASP A 226 -36.97 -6.01 20.88
C ASP A 226 -37.67 -7.31 20.45
N PHE A 227 -37.99 -8.16 21.43
CA PHE A 227 -38.87 -9.31 21.22
C PHE A 227 -40.31 -8.83 21.05
N THR A 228 -40.64 -8.38 19.84
CA THR A 228 -42.04 -8.38 19.41
C THR A 228 -42.45 -9.83 19.12
N GLU A 229 -43.44 -10.36 19.84
CA GLU A 229 -43.88 -11.77 19.82
C GLU A 229 -44.48 -12.24 18.46
N VAL A 230 -44.37 -11.44 17.41
CA VAL A 230 -45.12 -11.56 16.16
C VAL A 230 -44.73 -12.82 15.36
N HIS A 231 -43.48 -13.29 15.50
CA HIS A 231 -43.00 -14.49 14.79
C HIS A 231 -42.11 -15.40 15.67
N PRO A 232 -42.23 -16.74 15.56
CA PRO A 232 -41.35 -17.66 16.25
C PRO A 232 -39.90 -17.55 15.71
N PRO A 233 -38.88 -17.72 16.58
CA PRO A 233 -37.48 -17.55 16.20
C PRO A 233 -37.07 -18.56 15.13
N ALA A 234 -36.45 -18.09 14.05
CA ALA A 234 -35.99 -18.94 12.95
C ALA A 234 -34.94 -19.97 13.42
N VAL A 235 -34.19 -19.68 14.49
CA VAL A 235 -33.25 -20.63 15.10
C VAL A 235 -33.32 -20.53 16.63
N LYS A 236 -33.50 -21.66 17.32
CA LYS A 236 -33.41 -21.72 18.78
C LYS A 236 -32.02 -21.30 19.27
N ARG A 237 -31.93 -20.14 19.91
CA ARG A 237 -30.71 -19.61 20.55
C ARG A 237 -30.28 -20.50 21.71
N ARG A 238 -28.97 -20.73 21.85
CA ARG A 238 -28.32 -21.49 22.92
C ARG A 238 -27.52 -20.54 23.81
N ARG A 239 -27.31 -20.90 25.09
CA ARG A 239 -26.63 -20.06 26.09
C ARG A 239 -25.24 -19.53 25.65
N ASN A 240 -24.51 -20.33 24.87
CA ASN A 240 -23.15 -20.00 24.43
C ASN A 240 -23.10 -19.57 22.94
N ASP A 241 -24.24 -19.31 22.31
CA ASP A 241 -24.26 -18.78 20.94
C ASP A 241 -23.70 -17.35 20.92
N PRO A 242 -22.79 -17.01 19.98
CA PRO A 242 -22.28 -15.65 19.86
C PRO A 242 -23.37 -14.69 19.39
N LEU A 243 -23.32 -13.47 19.94
CA LEU A 243 -24.12 -12.33 19.50
C LEU A 243 -23.68 -11.85 18.12
N VAL A 244 -24.60 -11.17 17.42
CA VAL A 244 -24.29 -10.43 16.19
C VAL A 244 -23.47 -9.18 16.53
N ARG A 245 -22.28 -9.10 15.93
CA ARG A 245 -21.27 -8.05 16.14
C ARG A 245 -21.15 -7.08 14.97
N GLY A 246 -21.68 -7.47 13.80
CA GLY A 246 -21.66 -6.66 12.59
C GLY A 246 -23.05 -6.13 12.22
N LYS A 247 -23.08 -5.14 11.32
CA LYS A 247 -24.26 -4.77 10.54
C LYS A 247 -23.87 -4.50 9.09
N PHE A 248 -24.72 -4.92 8.14
CA PHE A 248 -24.52 -4.62 6.72
C PHE A 248 -24.85 -3.15 6.44
N CYS A 249 -23.98 -2.47 5.71
CA CYS A 249 -24.14 -1.10 5.27
C CYS A 249 -23.83 -0.99 3.77
N HIS A 250 -24.39 0.03 3.12
CA HIS A 250 -24.14 0.37 1.72
C HIS A 250 -24.17 1.88 1.56
N THR A 251 -23.63 2.40 0.45
CA THR A 251 -23.69 3.85 0.18
C THR A 251 -24.38 4.15 -1.14
N THR A 252 -25.29 5.11 -1.11
CA THR A 252 -25.98 5.64 -2.29
C THR A 252 -25.23 6.80 -2.95
N ILE A 253 -24.34 7.49 -2.21
CA ILE A 253 -23.54 8.63 -2.67
C ILE A 253 -22.02 8.38 -2.54
N PRO A 254 -21.14 9.09 -3.26
CA PRO A 254 -19.68 8.84 -3.23
C PRO A 254 -18.91 9.45 -2.04
N SER A 255 -19.50 10.36 -1.26
CA SER A 255 -18.82 11.10 -0.19
C SER A 255 -19.35 10.91 1.26
N PRO A 256 -19.92 9.75 1.67
CA PRO A 256 -20.45 9.57 3.02
C PRO A 256 -19.37 9.17 4.03
N PHE A 257 -18.13 8.91 3.60
CA PHE A 257 -17.06 8.43 4.46
C PHE A 257 -16.13 9.53 4.96
N LYS A 258 -15.80 9.49 6.26
CA LYS A 258 -14.71 10.27 6.87
C LYS A 258 -13.47 9.39 7.10
N GLY A 259 -12.29 10.00 7.01
CA GLY A 259 -11.01 9.41 7.41
C GLY A 259 -10.19 8.72 6.31
N SER A 260 -10.73 8.61 5.09
CA SER A 260 -9.97 8.23 3.88
C SER A 260 -9.11 9.37 3.37
N LYS A 261 -8.27 9.06 2.38
CA LYS A 261 -7.66 10.03 1.48
C LYS A 261 -8.55 10.43 0.29
N THR A 262 -9.42 9.52 -0.15
CA THR A 262 -10.24 9.71 -1.36
C THR A 262 -11.73 9.47 -1.07
N ASN A 263 -12.61 10.16 -1.79
CA ASN A 263 -14.06 9.90 -1.76
C ASN A 263 -14.35 8.61 -2.52
N ARG A 264 -15.20 7.74 -1.97
CA ARG A 264 -15.55 6.42 -2.50
C ARG A 264 -17.01 6.08 -2.16
N LYS A 265 -17.80 5.71 -3.17
CA LYS A 265 -19.00 4.87 -3.00
C LYS A 265 -18.52 3.45 -2.71
N LEU A 266 -19.12 2.80 -1.71
CA LEU A 266 -19.00 1.36 -1.42
C LEU A 266 -20.35 0.69 -1.69
N ASP A 267 -20.34 -0.34 -2.54
CA ASP A 267 -21.55 -1.09 -2.88
C ASP A 267 -22.03 -1.93 -1.69
N PHE A 268 -21.08 -2.48 -0.91
CA PHE A 268 -21.30 -3.19 0.35
C PHE A 268 -20.15 -2.97 1.33
N PHE A 269 -20.47 -2.84 2.62
CA PHE A 269 -19.50 -2.96 3.72
C PHE A 269 -20.17 -3.40 5.02
N MET A 270 -19.36 -3.72 6.02
CA MET A 270 -19.81 -4.04 7.37
C MET A 270 -19.21 -3.06 8.37
N GLU A 271 -20.01 -2.62 9.34
CA GLU A 271 -19.55 -1.90 10.54
C GLU A 271 -19.95 -2.69 11.80
N SER A 272 -19.54 -2.24 12.99
CA SER A 272 -20.02 -2.84 14.25
C SER A 272 -21.53 -2.62 14.42
N SER A 273 -22.24 -3.62 14.95
CA SER A 273 -23.65 -3.53 15.34
C SER A 273 -23.90 -2.52 16.47
N GLU A 274 -22.88 -2.16 17.25
CA GLU A 274 -22.97 -1.18 18.34
C GLU A 274 -22.87 0.28 17.82
N ILE A 275 -22.60 0.49 16.53
CA ILE A 275 -22.59 1.82 15.92
C ILE A 275 -24.02 2.16 15.48
N PRO A 276 -24.59 3.32 15.86
CA PRO A 276 -25.90 3.75 15.38
C PRO A 276 -25.97 3.90 13.85
N ASP A 277 -27.17 3.85 13.28
CA ASP A 277 -27.35 4.15 11.85
C ASP A 277 -27.10 5.64 11.59
N CYS A 278 -26.28 5.93 10.58
CA CYS A 278 -25.82 7.29 10.29
C CYS A 278 -25.63 7.49 8.79
N VAL A 279 -25.91 8.70 8.31
CA VAL A 279 -25.66 9.10 6.91
C VAL A 279 -24.15 9.27 6.61
N THR A 280 -23.31 9.35 7.66
CA THR A 280 -21.86 9.52 7.54
C THR A 280 -21.11 8.41 8.28
N HIS A 281 -20.42 7.57 7.51
CA HIS A 281 -19.62 6.44 7.98
C HIS A 281 -18.15 6.83 8.18
N LYS A 282 -17.35 5.94 8.77
CA LYS A 282 -15.90 6.18 8.97
C LYS A 282 -15.09 4.97 8.55
N TRP A 283 -14.04 5.17 7.76
CA TRP A 283 -13.13 4.08 7.35
C TRP A 283 -12.40 3.39 8.51
N ARG A 284 -12.30 4.04 9.67
CA ARG A 284 -11.81 3.43 10.92
C ARG A 284 -12.75 2.35 11.45
N ASP A 285 -14.04 2.47 11.13
CA ASP A 285 -15.10 1.70 11.74
C ASP A 285 -15.55 0.53 10.80
N VAL A 286 -15.20 0.60 9.51
CA VAL A 286 -15.36 -0.47 8.49
C VAL A 286 -14.63 -1.77 8.88
N ARG A 287 -15.33 -2.90 8.79
CA ARG A 287 -14.87 -4.24 9.19
C ARG A 287 -14.64 -5.19 8.02
N VAL A 288 -15.55 -5.21 7.05
CA VAL A 288 -15.53 -6.05 5.83
C VAL A 288 -15.98 -5.18 4.67
N VAL A 289 -15.50 -5.45 3.46
CA VAL A 289 -15.90 -4.75 2.23
C VAL A 289 -16.32 -5.73 1.14
N GLY A 290 -17.31 -5.36 0.35
CA GLY A 290 -17.88 -6.21 -0.69
C GLY A 290 -18.11 -5.44 -1.98
N GLU A 291 -17.87 -6.12 -3.09
CA GLU A 291 -18.10 -5.63 -4.44
C GLU A 291 -19.20 -6.46 -5.11
N VAL A 292 -20.16 -5.80 -5.75
CA VAL A 292 -21.27 -6.47 -6.45
C VAL A 292 -21.29 -6.03 -7.91
N THR A 293 -21.53 -6.95 -8.84
CA THR A 293 -21.75 -6.65 -10.25
C THR A 293 -22.61 -7.71 -10.94
N SER A 294 -23.35 -7.30 -11.97
CA SER A 294 -24.05 -8.20 -12.89
C SER A 294 -23.18 -8.66 -14.08
N SER A 295 -21.98 -8.09 -14.27
CA SER A 295 -21.10 -8.37 -15.42
C SER A 295 -19.85 -9.17 -15.04
N GLU A 296 -19.65 -10.29 -15.72
CA GLU A 296 -18.51 -11.20 -15.55
C GLU A 296 -17.20 -10.59 -16.08
N GLU A 297 -17.27 -9.76 -17.13
CA GLU A 297 -16.12 -9.06 -17.73
C GLU A 297 -15.45 -8.06 -16.76
N GLN A 298 -16.09 -7.75 -15.63
CA GLN A 298 -15.64 -6.77 -14.65
C GLN A 298 -14.95 -7.36 -13.42
N ILE A 299 -14.74 -8.69 -13.32
CA ILE A 299 -14.11 -9.34 -12.14
C ILE A 299 -12.76 -8.67 -11.79
N GLY A 300 -11.88 -8.49 -12.77
CA GLY A 300 -10.59 -7.81 -12.55
C GLY A 300 -10.75 -6.35 -12.10
N ALA A 301 -11.68 -5.60 -12.70
CA ALA A 301 -11.96 -4.22 -12.33
C ALA A 301 -12.53 -4.09 -10.89
N LYS A 302 -13.40 -5.03 -10.50
CA LYS A 302 -14.02 -5.13 -9.18
C LYS A 302 -13.03 -5.58 -8.11
N PHE A 303 -12.13 -6.54 -8.39
CA PHE A 303 -11.01 -6.85 -7.51
C PHE A 303 -10.08 -5.64 -7.30
N ASN A 304 -9.75 -4.91 -8.36
CA ASN A 304 -8.99 -3.65 -8.25
C ASN A 304 -9.73 -2.62 -7.37
N GLN A 305 -11.07 -2.60 -7.37
CA GLN A 305 -11.86 -1.77 -6.46
C GLN A 305 -11.78 -2.22 -5.00
N LEU A 306 -11.89 -3.52 -4.75
CA LEU A 306 -11.71 -4.14 -3.44
C LEU A 306 -10.31 -3.82 -2.86
N MET A 307 -9.26 -3.87 -3.67
CA MET A 307 -7.90 -3.50 -3.26
C MET A 307 -7.78 -2.01 -2.91
N ARG A 308 -8.45 -1.10 -3.65
CA ARG A 308 -8.53 0.33 -3.28
C ARG A 308 -9.24 0.53 -1.93
N TYR A 309 -10.26 -0.27 -1.61
CA TYR A 309 -10.92 -0.22 -0.29
C TYR A 309 -10.02 -0.76 0.83
N ALA A 310 -9.34 -1.89 0.60
CA ALA A 310 -8.38 -2.42 1.55
C ALA A 310 -7.28 -1.39 1.86
N ARG A 311 -6.81 -0.65 0.85
CA ARG A 311 -5.87 0.47 1.04
C ARG A 311 -6.42 1.54 1.97
N GLU A 312 -7.65 2.02 1.77
CA GLU A 312 -8.26 3.03 2.66
C GLU A 312 -8.48 2.48 4.08
N ILE A 313 -8.87 1.20 4.23
CA ILE A 313 -8.93 0.52 5.54
C ILE A 313 -7.56 0.50 6.21
N PHE A 314 -6.49 0.06 5.53
CA PHE A 314 -5.13 0.05 6.09
C PHE A 314 -4.61 1.46 6.39
N TYR A 315 -5.09 2.50 5.71
CA TYR A 315 -4.73 3.89 6.01
C TYR A 315 -5.45 4.41 7.27
N SER A 316 -6.76 4.16 7.40
CA SER A 316 -7.56 4.60 8.55
C SER A 316 -7.41 3.70 9.79
N GLN A 317 -7.01 2.44 9.61
CA GLN A 317 -6.74 1.43 10.63
C GLN A 317 -5.30 0.91 10.46
N PRO A 318 -4.26 1.71 10.79
CA PRO A 318 -2.87 1.42 10.41
C PRO A 318 -2.31 0.10 10.99
N LEU A 319 -2.81 -0.33 12.16
CA LEU A 319 -2.42 -1.58 12.81
C LEU A 319 -3.29 -2.78 12.40
N ARG A 320 -4.22 -2.64 11.43
CA ARG A 320 -4.99 -3.75 10.88
C ARG A 320 -4.06 -4.87 10.40
N ARG A 321 -4.36 -6.11 10.81
CA ARG A 321 -3.59 -7.32 10.49
C ARG A 321 -3.91 -7.82 9.09
N PHE A 322 -5.19 -7.89 8.77
CA PHE A 322 -5.76 -8.32 7.49
C PHE A 322 -7.20 -7.77 7.34
N VAL A 323 -7.70 -7.78 6.11
CA VAL A 323 -9.03 -7.30 5.71
C VAL A 323 -9.75 -8.44 5.00
N HIS A 324 -10.95 -8.78 5.46
CA HIS A 324 -11.86 -9.64 4.70
C HIS A 324 -12.61 -8.84 3.65
N GLY A 325 -12.87 -9.47 2.52
CA GLY A 325 -13.84 -8.98 1.55
C GLY A 325 -14.38 -10.07 0.65
N PHE A 326 -15.17 -9.67 -0.35
CA PHE A 326 -15.67 -10.57 -1.39
C PHE A 326 -16.04 -9.80 -2.66
N CYS A 327 -16.07 -10.51 -3.78
CA CYS A 327 -16.67 -10.07 -5.03
C CYS A 327 -17.84 -11.00 -5.36
N LEU A 328 -19.05 -10.46 -5.52
CA LEU A 328 -20.23 -11.15 -6.01
C LEU A 328 -20.47 -10.70 -7.46
N HIS A 329 -20.34 -11.61 -8.42
CA HIS A 329 -20.52 -11.34 -9.85
C HIS A 329 -21.50 -12.32 -10.48
N LYS A 330 -22.62 -11.81 -11.00
CA LYS A 330 -23.65 -12.56 -11.75
C LYS A 330 -24.31 -13.72 -10.95
N GLU A 331 -23.61 -14.84 -10.87
CA GLU A 331 -24.02 -16.11 -10.21
C GLU A 331 -22.91 -16.68 -9.30
N HIS A 332 -21.77 -16.01 -9.21
CA HIS A 332 -20.56 -16.47 -8.52
C HIS A 332 -20.17 -15.51 -7.39
N ILE A 333 -19.67 -16.06 -6.29
CA ILE A 333 -19.00 -15.28 -5.23
C ILE A 333 -17.58 -15.79 -5.02
N GLU A 334 -16.66 -14.87 -4.78
CA GLU A 334 -15.30 -15.18 -4.36
C GLU A 334 -14.96 -14.38 -3.09
N PHE A 335 -14.57 -15.08 -2.03
CA PHE A 335 -14.15 -14.49 -0.76
C PHE A 335 -12.65 -14.24 -0.77
N TRP A 336 -12.23 -13.11 -0.20
CA TRP A 336 -10.85 -12.62 -0.23
C TRP A 336 -10.36 -12.25 1.18
N ILE A 337 -9.10 -12.57 1.46
CA ILE A 337 -8.36 -12.03 2.60
C ILE A 337 -7.14 -11.27 2.06
N ILE A 338 -7.05 -10.00 2.43
CA ILE A 338 -5.99 -9.06 2.00
C ILE A 338 -5.18 -8.68 3.25
N ASP A 339 -3.88 -8.94 3.24
CA ASP A 339 -2.99 -8.72 4.38
C ASP A 339 -1.66 -8.08 3.96
N ARG A 340 -0.74 -7.91 4.92
CA ARG A 340 0.55 -7.23 4.71
C ARG A 340 1.55 -8.01 3.85
N ALA A 341 1.22 -9.24 3.44
CA ALA A 341 1.93 -10.10 2.49
C ALA A 341 1.05 -10.46 1.27
N GLY A 342 0.20 -9.53 0.82
CA GLY A 342 -0.62 -9.69 -0.37
C GLY A 342 -2.03 -10.21 -0.10
N ALA A 343 -2.65 -10.87 -1.07
CA ALA A 343 -4.05 -11.28 -1.00
C ALA A 343 -4.24 -12.75 -1.39
N TYR A 344 -5.27 -13.40 -0.85
CA TYR A 344 -5.64 -14.76 -1.25
C TYR A 344 -7.14 -15.03 -1.17
N SER A 345 -7.64 -15.95 -2.01
CA SER A 345 -9.09 -16.18 -2.19
C SER A 345 -9.57 -17.62 -2.03
N SER A 346 -10.89 -17.77 -1.87
CA SER A 346 -11.61 -19.05 -1.92
C SER A 346 -11.62 -19.73 -3.28
N GLY A 347 -11.30 -19.00 -4.36
CA GLY A 347 -11.75 -19.33 -5.70
C GLY A 347 -13.23 -18.98 -5.92
N GLU A 348 -13.68 -19.06 -7.16
CA GLU A 348 -15.07 -18.78 -7.55
C GLU A 348 -16.02 -19.88 -7.04
N ILE A 349 -17.12 -19.47 -6.43
CA ILE A 349 -18.17 -20.36 -5.92
C ILE A 349 -19.48 -20.01 -6.61
N GLU A 350 -20.01 -20.95 -7.38
CA GLU A 350 -21.31 -20.81 -8.06
C GLU A 350 -22.46 -20.88 -7.05
N VAL A 351 -23.03 -19.72 -6.73
CA VAL A 351 -24.01 -19.51 -5.66
C VAL A 351 -25.30 -20.28 -5.93
N LEU A 352 -25.69 -20.44 -7.20
CA LEU A 352 -26.91 -21.19 -7.55
C LEU A 352 -26.76 -22.69 -7.32
N LYS A 353 -25.55 -23.25 -7.50
CA LYS A 353 -25.26 -24.65 -7.13
C LYS A 353 -25.15 -24.83 -5.61
N THR A 354 -24.66 -23.82 -4.89
CA THR A 354 -24.58 -23.87 -3.44
C THR A 354 -24.70 -22.50 -2.77
N GLN A 355 -25.92 -22.12 -2.40
CA GLN A 355 -26.18 -20.92 -1.59
C GLN A 355 -25.57 -21.02 -0.18
N GLU A 356 -25.14 -22.21 0.22
CA GLU A 356 -24.51 -22.51 1.51
C GLU A 356 -23.31 -21.61 1.78
N MET A 357 -22.41 -21.48 0.81
CA MET A 357 -21.16 -20.74 0.99
C MET A 357 -21.40 -19.22 1.10
N LEU A 358 -22.36 -18.70 0.32
CA LEU A 358 -22.80 -17.31 0.41
C LEU A 358 -23.37 -17.01 1.81
N VAL A 359 -24.39 -17.78 2.22
CA VAL A 359 -25.08 -17.58 3.50
C VAL A 359 -24.11 -17.76 4.66
N ARG A 360 -23.30 -18.81 4.66
CA ARG A 360 -22.34 -19.08 5.75
C ARG A 360 -21.23 -18.04 5.82
N GLY A 361 -20.71 -17.54 4.69
CA GLY A 361 -19.67 -16.51 4.67
C GLY A 361 -20.16 -15.16 5.22
N LEU A 362 -21.37 -14.74 4.82
CA LEU A 362 -21.97 -13.50 5.31
C LEU A 362 -22.39 -13.60 6.79
N LEU A 363 -22.92 -14.76 7.21
CA LEU A 363 -23.18 -15.05 8.63
C LEU A 363 -21.89 -15.05 9.47
N ALA A 364 -20.82 -15.64 8.96
CA ALA A 364 -19.54 -15.68 9.64
C ALA A 364 -19.04 -14.27 9.93
N TYR A 365 -19.03 -13.39 8.93
CA TYR A 365 -18.64 -11.98 9.11
C TYR A 365 -19.48 -11.28 10.20
N MET A 366 -20.78 -11.57 10.28
CA MET A 366 -21.67 -11.00 11.31
C MET A 366 -21.39 -11.48 12.74
N LEU A 367 -20.74 -12.62 12.92
CA LEU A 367 -20.52 -13.29 14.20
C LEU A 367 -19.04 -13.29 14.65
N MET A 368 -18.10 -13.11 13.71
CA MET A 368 -16.67 -13.00 13.97
C MET A 368 -16.37 -11.85 14.95
N SER A 369 -15.43 -12.10 15.86
CA SER A 369 -14.82 -11.07 16.71
C SER A 369 -13.98 -10.07 15.89
N ASP A 370 -13.70 -8.90 16.47
CA ASP A 370 -12.82 -7.89 15.85
C ASP A 370 -11.44 -8.48 15.49
N GLU A 371 -10.90 -9.41 16.28
CA GLU A 371 -9.64 -10.10 15.98
C GLU A 371 -9.75 -11.09 14.81
N GLU A 372 -10.85 -11.85 14.72
CA GLU A 372 -11.12 -12.74 13.57
C GLU A 372 -11.40 -11.96 12.28
N LEU A 373 -11.90 -10.72 12.41
CA LEU A 373 -12.04 -9.79 11.29
C LEU A 373 -10.69 -9.14 10.92
N GLY A 374 -9.69 -9.20 11.80
CA GLY A 374 -8.31 -8.76 11.54
C GLY A 374 -7.92 -7.43 12.17
N LEU A 375 -8.70 -6.89 13.12
CA LEU A 375 -8.26 -5.80 13.98
C LEU A 375 -7.19 -6.32 14.96
N ASP A 376 -6.35 -5.41 15.44
CA ASP A 376 -5.32 -5.72 16.43
C ASP A 376 -5.72 -5.14 17.81
N PRO A 377 -5.91 -5.96 18.87
CA PRO A 377 -6.27 -5.51 20.22
C PRO A 377 -5.20 -4.64 20.88
N VAL A 378 -4.01 -4.52 20.26
CA VAL A 378 -3.00 -3.52 20.61
C VAL A 378 -3.53 -2.10 20.51
N ILE A 379 -4.54 -1.80 19.68
CA ILE A 379 -5.17 -0.48 19.61
C ILE A 379 -6.65 -0.55 19.99
N SER A 380 -7.07 0.38 20.85
CA SER A 380 -8.47 0.49 21.31
C SER A 380 -8.88 1.95 21.41
N TYR A 381 -10.20 2.19 21.37
CA TYR A 381 -10.81 3.49 21.60
C TYR A 381 -11.83 3.37 22.73
N ASP A 382 -12.05 4.47 23.46
CA ASP A 382 -13.19 4.58 24.37
C ASP A 382 -14.32 5.43 23.77
N ASP A 383 -15.43 5.57 24.50
CA ASP A 383 -16.62 6.32 24.07
C ASP A 383 -16.31 7.81 23.80
N ALA A 384 -15.32 8.36 24.52
CA ALA A 384 -14.78 9.70 24.31
C ALA A 384 -13.84 9.81 23.10
N ASN A 385 -13.69 8.73 22.30
CA ASN A 385 -12.77 8.60 21.17
C ASN A 385 -11.29 8.82 21.51
N ARG A 386 -10.89 8.69 22.78
CA ARG A 386 -9.47 8.64 23.16
C ARG A 386 -8.85 7.36 22.62
N CYS A 387 -7.62 7.44 22.14
CA CYS A 387 -6.91 6.31 21.54
C CYS A 387 -5.94 5.73 22.56
N PHE A 388 -6.01 4.42 22.77
CA PHE A 388 -5.12 3.69 23.67
C PHE A 388 -4.35 2.62 22.92
N VAL A 389 -3.08 2.48 23.29
CA VAL A 389 -2.21 1.42 22.82
C VAL A 389 -1.84 0.52 23.99
N THR A 390 -2.12 -0.78 23.85
CA THR A 390 -1.77 -1.83 24.82
C THR A 390 -0.53 -2.57 24.31
N LEU A 391 0.60 -2.38 24.97
CA LEU A 391 1.90 -2.95 24.59
C LEU A 391 2.26 -4.09 25.54
N THR A 392 2.60 -5.26 25.01
CA THR A 392 3.14 -6.39 25.79
C THR A 392 4.57 -6.65 25.35
N ASN A 393 5.53 -6.50 26.27
CA ASN A 393 6.95 -6.62 25.97
C ASN A 393 7.43 -8.09 25.90
N ASP A 394 8.69 -8.31 25.52
CA ASP A 394 9.29 -9.64 25.44
C ASP A 394 9.34 -10.38 26.82
N ASN A 395 9.13 -9.69 27.96
CA ASN A 395 9.01 -10.26 29.31
C ASN A 395 7.55 -10.60 29.70
N SER A 396 6.58 -10.42 28.80
CA SER A 396 5.12 -10.55 29.04
C SER A 396 4.52 -9.50 29.99
N GLU A 397 5.23 -8.40 30.24
CA GLU A 397 4.68 -7.25 30.97
C GLU A 397 3.82 -6.41 30.01
N THR A 398 2.61 -6.06 30.43
CA THR A 398 1.65 -5.29 29.62
C THR A 398 1.44 -3.88 30.17
N GLU A 399 1.51 -2.88 29.30
CA GLU A 399 1.33 -1.45 29.59
C GLU A 399 0.26 -0.85 28.67
N LYS A 400 -0.70 -0.08 29.21
CA LYS A 400 -1.71 0.63 28.42
C LYS A 400 -1.41 2.14 28.43
N LEU A 401 -1.19 2.71 27.25
CA LEU A 401 -0.79 4.11 27.04
C LEU A 401 -1.86 4.87 26.26
N GLU A 402 -2.24 6.08 26.70
CA GLU A 402 -3.02 7.00 25.86
C GLU A 402 -2.10 7.62 24.80
N VAL A 403 -2.54 7.64 23.55
CA VAL A 403 -1.80 8.18 22.40
C VAL A 403 -2.61 9.23 21.65
N ILE A 404 -1.92 10.12 20.93
CA ILE A 404 -2.56 11.04 19.99
C ILE A 404 -3.20 10.20 18.87
N PRO A 405 -4.54 10.27 18.63
CA PRO A 405 -5.23 9.34 17.72
C PRO A 405 -4.77 9.40 16.26
N ARG A 406 -4.18 10.54 15.83
CA ARG A 406 -3.60 10.71 14.50
C ARG A 406 -2.11 10.31 14.53
N PRO A 407 -1.69 9.26 13.80
CA PRO A 407 -0.28 8.90 13.71
C PRO A 407 0.57 10.05 13.15
N VAL A 408 1.81 10.17 13.63
CA VAL A 408 2.83 11.07 13.07
C VAL A 408 3.32 10.55 11.72
N ALA A 409 3.35 9.22 11.57
CA ALA A 409 3.62 8.54 10.31
C ALA A 409 2.77 7.27 10.21
N ARG A 410 2.41 6.87 8.99
CA ARG A 410 1.78 5.59 8.63
C ARG A 410 2.04 5.32 7.15
N PRO A 411 2.11 4.05 6.70
CA PRO A 411 2.14 3.74 5.28
C PRO A 411 0.83 4.12 4.59
N GLU A 412 0.93 4.35 3.29
CA GLU A 412 -0.21 4.54 2.39
C GLU A 412 -0.45 3.31 1.50
N THR A 413 0.47 2.35 1.60
CA THR A 413 0.60 1.08 0.89
C THR A 413 0.04 -0.08 1.73
N ILE A 414 -0.37 -1.17 1.05
CA ILE A 414 -0.90 -2.40 1.64
C ILE A 414 0.26 -3.32 2.08
N VAL A 415 1.08 -3.76 1.13
CA VAL A 415 2.10 -4.81 1.19
C VAL A 415 3.50 -4.23 1.48
N SER A 416 3.62 -3.27 2.40
CA SER A 416 4.90 -2.58 2.66
C SER A 416 5.56 -2.91 4.00
N ARG A 417 6.87 -2.58 4.08
CA ARG A 417 7.65 -2.53 5.33
C ARG A 417 7.33 -1.27 6.16
N GLY A 418 6.34 -0.48 5.76
CA GLY A 418 6.10 0.86 6.28
C GLY A 418 5.76 0.85 7.77
N SER A 419 6.26 1.88 8.46
CA SER A 419 6.08 2.03 9.90
C SER A 419 4.92 2.96 10.24
N THR A 420 4.21 2.63 11.32
CA THR A 420 3.22 3.51 11.94
C THR A 420 3.76 4.05 13.24
N CYS A 421 3.76 5.37 13.42
CA CYS A 421 4.34 6.04 14.58
C CYS A 421 3.27 6.83 15.34
N PHE A 422 3.02 6.47 16.60
CA PHE A 422 2.14 7.21 17.51
C PHE A 422 2.97 7.97 18.56
N LYS A 423 2.54 9.18 18.93
CA LYS A 423 3.05 9.87 20.13
C LYS A 423 2.14 9.56 21.31
N THR A 424 2.70 9.34 22.50
CA THR A 424 1.91 9.30 23.73
C THR A 424 1.27 10.67 24.01
N LYS A 425 0.15 10.68 24.74
CA LYS A 425 -0.61 11.90 25.06
C LYS A 425 0.20 12.92 25.87
N ASP A 426 1.16 12.45 26.67
CA ASP A 426 2.11 13.25 27.44
C ASP A 426 3.39 13.63 26.66
N GLU A 427 3.46 13.25 25.38
CA GLU A 427 4.59 13.43 24.46
C GLU A 427 5.96 12.94 24.95
N LYS A 428 6.01 12.05 25.97
CA LYS A 428 7.28 11.47 26.44
C LYS A 428 7.84 10.39 25.53
N TYR A 429 6.97 9.66 24.82
CA TYR A 429 7.37 8.49 24.03
C TYR A 429 6.80 8.51 22.61
N LEU A 430 7.60 8.01 21.67
CA LEU A 430 7.17 7.66 20.32
C LEU A 430 7.07 6.13 20.23
N ILE A 431 5.91 5.60 19.82
CA ILE A 431 5.69 4.17 19.62
C ILE A 431 5.73 3.90 18.11
N LYS A 432 6.83 3.30 17.63
CA LYS A 432 7.02 2.86 16.24
C LYS A 432 6.55 1.42 16.11
N PHE A 433 5.61 1.17 15.20
CA PHE A 433 5.17 -0.16 14.76
C PHE A 433 5.71 -0.44 13.37
N SER A 434 6.20 -1.65 13.11
CA SER A 434 6.82 -2.01 11.82
C SER A 434 6.45 -3.43 11.39
N TRP A 435 6.23 -3.63 10.09
CA TRP A 435 6.02 -4.94 9.47
C TRP A 435 7.33 -5.47 8.85
N GLY A 436 8.18 -6.06 9.69
CA GLY A 436 9.46 -6.65 9.28
C GLY A 436 9.31 -8.05 8.69
N THR A 437 10.31 -8.53 7.94
CA THR A 437 10.28 -9.84 7.25
C THR A 437 10.60 -11.05 8.15
N GLY A 438 10.38 -10.94 9.47
CA GLY A 438 10.66 -11.98 10.47
C GLY A 438 12.14 -12.27 10.75
N ALA A 439 12.98 -12.30 9.72
CA ALA A 439 14.42 -12.56 9.77
C ALA A 439 15.29 -11.34 10.14
N LYS A 440 14.71 -10.14 10.18
CA LYS A 440 15.42 -8.87 10.45
C LYS A 440 14.79 -8.08 11.59
N ASP A 441 15.09 -8.48 12.83
CA ASP A 441 14.95 -7.63 14.02
C ASP A 441 16.09 -6.59 14.08
N ASN A 442 16.41 -5.97 12.94
CA ASN A 442 17.66 -5.22 12.77
C ASN A 442 17.64 -3.94 13.61
N GLU A 443 16.56 -3.15 13.54
CA GLU A 443 16.42 -1.95 14.35
C GLU A 443 16.43 -2.26 15.86
N ILE A 444 15.65 -3.24 16.33
CA ILE A 444 15.62 -3.63 17.75
C ILE A 444 17.01 -4.10 18.22
N LYS A 445 17.74 -4.85 17.38
CA LYS A 445 19.12 -5.28 17.66
C LYS A 445 20.08 -4.09 17.76
N PHE A 446 20.02 -3.15 16.83
CA PHE A 446 20.92 -1.99 16.82
C PHE A 446 20.57 -0.94 17.89
N LEU A 447 19.29 -0.73 18.19
CA LEU A 447 18.84 0.09 19.32
C LEU A 447 19.29 -0.49 20.67
N ASN A 448 19.19 -1.82 20.86
CA ASN A 448 19.74 -2.48 22.05
C ASN A 448 21.26 -2.24 22.17
N ARG A 449 22.01 -2.31 21.06
CA ARG A 449 23.46 -2.06 21.07
C ARG A 449 23.82 -0.57 21.22
N ALA A 450 22.95 0.33 20.78
CA ALA A 450 23.07 1.78 20.91
C ALA A 450 22.48 2.34 22.24
N LYS A 451 22.12 1.46 23.19
CA LYS A 451 21.66 1.85 24.52
C LYS A 451 22.71 2.69 25.23
N ASN A 452 22.27 3.82 25.80
CA ASN A 452 23.09 4.84 26.46
C ASN A 452 24.11 5.55 25.54
N VAL A 453 23.95 5.50 24.21
CA VAL A 453 24.77 6.27 23.27
C VAL A 453 24.24 7.70 23.13
N THR A 454 25.01 8.68 23.63
CA THR A 454 24.67 10.11 23.52
C THR A 454 24.55 10.56 22.06
N GLY A 455 23.51 11.32 21.74
CA GLY A 455 23.22 11.79 20.38
C GLY A 455 22.39 10.82 19.53
N VAL A 456 21.93 9.70 20.09
CA VAL A 456 21.14 8.66 19.41
C VAL A 456 19.84 8.41 20.18
N ILE A 457 18.76 8.13 19.46
CA ILE A 457 17.46 7.75 20.02
C ILE A 457 17.57 6.54 20.95
N GLN A 458 16.86 6.58 22.08
CA GLN A 458 16.90 5.53 23.09
C GLN A 458 15.63 4.69 23.05
N MET A 459 15.80 3.36 23.12
CA MET A 459 14.70 2.41 23.23
C MET A 459 14.39 2.13 24.70
N VAL A 460 13.13 2.31 25.07
CA VAL A 460 12.60 2.04 26.41
C VAL A 460 12.14 0.59 26.53
N SER A 461 11.44 0.09 25.50
CA SER A 461 10.89 -1.27 25.45
C SER A 461 10.56 -1.66 24.01
N SER A 462 10.56 -2.95 23.70
CA SER A 462 10.10 -3.50 22.42
C SER A 462 9.34 -4.81 22.63
N GLY A 463 8.64 -5.27 21.59
CA GLY A 463 7.94 -6.55 21.62
C GLY A 463 7.42 -6.98 20.25
N LYS A 464 6.90 -8.21 20.21
CA LYS A 464 6.55 -8.95 19.00
C LYS A 464 5.05 -9.27 19.05
N LEU A 465 4.26 -8.63 18.19
CA LEU A 465 2.81 -8.57 18.36
C LEU A 465 2.07 -9.60 17.50
N TYR A 466 2.42 -9.71 16.22
CA TYR A 466 1.65 -10.53 15.28
C TYR A 466 2.49 -11.06 14.12
N LYS A 467 2.14 -12.23 13.58
CA LYS A 467 2.77 -12.84 12.37
C LYS A 467 1.68 -13.13 11.34
N VAL A 468 1.88 -12.75 10.08
CA VAL A 468 0.94 -13.10 8.99
C VAL A 468 0.78 -14.62 8.84
N ALA A 469 1.87 -15.36 9.06
CA ALA A 469 1.85 -16.82 9.09
C ALA A 469 0.96 -17.44 10.18
N THR A 470 0.45 -16.66 11.15
CA THR A 470 -0.49 -17.15 12.17
C THR A 470 -1.88 -17.39 11.59
N HIS A 471 -2.47 -16.41 10.87
CA HIS A 471 -3.80 -16.60 10.26
C HIS A 471 -3.73 -17.40 8.94
N ARG A 472 -2.62 -17.32 8.20
CA ARG A 472 -2.37 -18.18 7.03
C ARG A 472 -2.05 -19.65 7.39
N LYS A 473 -2.01 -20.02 8.68
CA LYS A 473 -1.61 -21.38 9.12
C LYS A 473 -2.65 -22.42 8.67
N GLY A 474 -2.22 -23.34 7.82
CA GLY A 474 -3.04 -24.43 7.27
C GLY A 474 -3.50 -24.19 5.83
N VAL A 475 -3.50 -22.94 5.36
CA VAL A 475 -3.82 -22.60 3.96
C VAL A 475 -2.70 -23.10 3.05
N LYS A 476 -3.07 -23.81 1.99
CA LYS A 476 -2.13 -24.44 1.04
C LYS A 476 -1.91 -23.53 -0.17
N PHE A 477 -0.81 -22.79 -0.13
CA PHE A 477 -0.33 -21.98 -1.25
C PHE A 477 0.46 -22.84 -2.24
N SER A 478 0.33 -22.54 -3.54
CA SER A 478 1.12 -23.18 -4.60
C SER A 478 1.27 -22.24 -5.80
N LYS A 479 2.32 -22.44 -6.62
CA LYS A 479 2.68 -21.51 -7.70
C LYS A 479 1.65 -21.47 -8.84
N ASP A 480 0.89 -22.54 -9.05
CA ASP A 480 -0.23 -22.61 -10.01
C ASP A 480 -1.45 -21.77 -9.60
N LYS A 481 -1.51 -21.32 -8.35
CA LYS A 481 -2.54 -20.43 -7.79
C LYS A 481 -2.14 -18.96 -7.81
N LEU A 482 -0.92 -18.63 -8.22
CA LEU A 482 -0.47 -17.25 -8.34
C LEU A 482 -1.22 -16.53 -9.45
N TRP A 483 -1.87 -15.41 -9.13
CA TRP A 483 -2.58 -14.60 -10.11
C TRP A 483 -1.63 -13.52 -10.67
N ILE A 484 -1.32 -13.63 -11.97
CA ILE A 484 -0.43 -12.70 -12.68
C ILE A 484 -1.29 -11.71 -13.48
N PHE A 485 -1.15 -10.42 -13.19
CA PHE A 485 -1.71 -9.34 -14.03
C PHE A 485 -0.94 -9.26 -15.36
N ILE A 486 -1.42 -9.95 -16.39
CA ILE A 486 -0.98 -9.71 -17.76
C ILE A 486 -1.73 -8.47 -18.27
N ALA A 487 -1.08 -7.60 -19.04
CA ALA A 487 -1.64 -6.34 -19.55
C ALA A 487 -2.82 -6.48 -20.56
N LYS A 488 -3.47 -7.65 -20.58
CA LYS A 488 -4.75 -7.95 -21.23
C LYS A 488 -5.68 -8.62 -20.22
N ASP A 489 -6.13 -7.88 -19.20
CA ASP A 489 -7.15 -8.30 -18.23
C ASP A 489 -8.56 -8.41 -18.88
N GLN A 490 -8.67 -9.17 -19.96
CA GLN A 490 -9.91 -9.63 -20.60
C GLN A 490 -9.87 -11.14 -20.96
N VAL A 491 -8.75 -11.84 -20.78
CA VAL A 491 -8.68 -13.29 -21.02
C VAL A 491 -7.98 -14.01 -19.87
N HIS A 492 -8.69 -14.99 -19.30
CA HIS A 492 -8.16 -15.94 -18.33
C HIS A 492 -6.93 -16.70 -18.89
N ALA A 493 -5.75 -16.44 -18.34
CA ALA A 493 -4.52 -17.12 -18.72
C ALA A 493 -3.84 -17.79 -17.52
N ARG A 494 -3.95 -19.12 -17.43
CA ARG A 494 -3.07 -19.95 -16.59
C ARG A 494 -1.71 -20.11 -17.30
N GLY A 495 -0.74 -19.27 -16.96
CA GLY A 495 0.62 -19.28 -17.54
C GLY A 495 1.66 -19.96 -16.64
N LYS A 496 2.55 -20.76 -17.24
CA LYS A 496 3.68 -21.45 -16.58
C LYS A 496 5.01 -20.68 -16.76
N GLN A 497 6.00 -21.06 -15.94
CA GLN A 497 7.41 -20.61 -15.88
C GLN A 497 7.61 -19.22 -15.26
N GLU A 498 8.71 -18.94 -14.53
CA GLU A 498 10.00 -19.65 -14.44
C GLU A 498 10.51 -19.81 -12.99
N THR A 499 11.60 -20.56 -12.78
CA THR A 499 12.04 -21.04 -11.45
C THR A 499 12.79 -20.01 -10.60
N ILE A 500 12.09 -19.38 -9.66
CA ILE A 500 12.72 -18.88 -8.41
C ILE A 500 12.70 -20.00 -7.36
N LEU A 501 13.90 -20.41 -6.91
CA LEU A 501 14.15 -21.34 -5.81
C LEU A 501 13.94 -20.64 -4.46
N ASN A 502 12.74 -20.77 -3.90
CA ASN A 502 12.45 -20.59 -2.48
C ASN A 502 11.15 -21.34 -2.18
N ASP A 503 11.15 -22.17 -1.14
CA ASP A 503 9.96 -22.92 -0.68
C ASP A 503 8.95 -22.04 0.08
N GLU A 504 9.25 -20.75 0.25
CA GLU A 504 8.35 -19.77 0.84
C GLU A 504 7.50 -19.09 -0.25
N PHE A 505 6.23 -19.50 -0.36
CA PHE A 505 5.28 -18.94 -1.34
C PHE A 505 4.93 -17.46 -1.13
N TYR A 506 5.16 -16.89 0.06
CA TYR A 506 4.86 -15.48 0.34
C TYR A 506 5.85 -14.90 1.35
N VAL A 507 6.04 -13.58 1.33
CA VAL A 507 6.95 -12.90 2.26
C VAL A 507 6.40 -12.98 3.69
N LYS A 508 7.07 -13.72 4.58
CA LYS A 508 6.71 -13.81 6.01
C LYS A 508 6.85 -12.45 6.72
N ARG A 509 5.72 -11.74 6.90
CA ARG A 509 5.67 -10.47 7.67
C ARG A 509 5.36 -10.69 9.15
N ARG A 510 6.00 -9.89 10.01
CA ARG A 510 5.76 -9.82 11.46
C ARG A 510 5.63 -8.38 11.92
N LEU A 511 4.58 -8.09 12.68
CA LEU A 511 4.36 -6.83 13.39
C LEU A 511 5.19 -6.83 14.68
N THR A 512 6.04 -5.82 14.83
CA THR A 512 6.79 -5.52 16.04
C THR A 512 6.54 -4.07 16.46
N TYR A 513 6.74 -3.77 17.74
CA TYR A 513 6.76 -2.38 18.22
C TYR A 513 8.07 -2.03 18.92
N VAL A 514 8.35 -0.73 18.95
CA VAL A 514 9.45 -0.11 19.69
C VAL A 514 8.94 1.17 20.35
N LYS A 515 9.09 1.29 21.68
CA LYS A 515 8.83 2.53 22.44
C LYS A 515 10.14 3.30 22.58
N LEU A 516 10.19 4.50 22.00
CA LEU A 516 11.38 5.34 21.83
C LEU A 516 11.29 6.63 22.64
N THR A 517 12.44 7.18 23.03
CA THR A 517 12.60 8.47 23.72
C THR A 517 13.93 9.13 23.34
N PRO A 518 14.04 10.47 23.30
CA PRO A 518 12.98 11.46 23.46
C PRO A 518 12.08 11.56 22.21
N VAL A 519 10.90 12.14 22.37
CA VAL A 519 10.12 12.69 21.26
C VAL A 519 10.78 14.00 20.79
N GLY A 520 10.75 14.22 19.48
CA GLY A 520 11.29 15.43 18.86
C GLY A 520 10.64 15.73 17.52
N ARG A 521 11.10 16.81 16.90
CA ARG A 521 10.63 17.33 15.61
C ARG A 521 11.75 17.26 14.58
N LEU A 522 11.43 17.02 13.31
CA LEU A 522 12.43 16.85 12.25
C LEU A 522 13.33 18.10 12.08
N ILE A 523 14.61 17.92 11.76
CA ILE A 523 15.60 19.02 11.73
C ILE A 523 15.22 20.18 10.80
N HIS A 524 14.50 19.92 9.71
CA HIS A 524 14.00 20.95 8.79
C HIS A 524 12.92 21.87 9.38
N SER A 525 12.42 21.59 10.60
CA SER A 525 11.53 22.48 11.34
C SER A 525 12.28 23.50 12.20
N ALA A 526 13.61 23.49 12.20
CA ALA A 526 14.43 24.40 13.01
C ALA A 526 13.99 25.87 12.85
N VAL A 527 13.75 26.55 13.97
CA VAL A 527 13.24 27.94 13.96
C VAL A 527 14.36 28.99 13.97
N THR A 528 15.61 28.56 14.24
CA THR A 528 16.79 29.43 14.17
C THR A 528 17.98 28.70 13.54
N VAL A 529 18.90 29.47 12.93
CA VAL A 529 20.18 28.94 12.43
C VAL A 529 20.98 28.26 13.55
N ARG A 530 20.99 28.83 14.76
CA ARG A 530 21.68 28.24 15.93
C ARG A 530 21.12 26.85 16.26
N GLU A 531 19.81 26.67 16.22
CA GLU A 531 19.17 25.39 16.48
C GLU A 531 19.48 24.37 15.38
N PHE A 532 19.38 24.76 14.11
CA PHE A 532 19.72 23.91 12.96
C PHE A 532 21.17 23.40 13.04
N VAL A 533 22.12 24.32 13.26
CA VAL A 533 23.55 24.00 13.39
C VAL A 533 23.83 23.14 14.62
N SER A 534 23.14 23.38 15.75
CA SER A 534 23.23 22.52 16.93
C SER A 534 22.71 21.11 16.64
N GLY A 535 21.59 21.00 15.91
CA GLY A 535 21.04 19.73 15.46
C GLY A 535 22.03 18.91 14.61
N ILE A 536 22.69 19.54 13.64
CA ILE A 536 23.72 18.90 12.81
C ILE A 536 24.94 18.50 13.67
N ARG A 537 25.46 19.40 14.51
CA ARG A 537 26.60 19.13 15.40
C ARG A 537 26.34 17.91 16.28
N ASP A 538 25.17 17.87 16.92
CA ASP A 538 24.82 16.80 17.86
C ASP A 538 24.56 15.48 17.14
N ALA A 539 24.02 15.51 15.92
CA ALA A 539 23.92 14.33 15.05
C ALA A 539 25.30 13.80 14.63
N ILE A 540 26.28 14.66 14.32
CA ILE A 540 27.67 14.25 14.04
C ILE A 540 28.31 13.61 15.29
N ILE A 541 28.05 14.15 16.47
CA ILE A 541 28.49 13.55 17.75
C ILE A 541 27.83 12.16 17.94
N GLY A 542 26.52 12.05 17.71
CA GLY A 542 25.81 10.77 17.76
C GLY A 542 26.39 9.73 16.78
N LEU A 543 26.72 10.14 15.56
CA LEU A 543 27.32 9.27 14.55
C LEU A 543 28.71 8.77 14.96
N ARG A 544 29.54 9.64 15.54
CA ARG A 544 30.84 9.24 16.13
C ARG A 544 30.63 8.21 17.23
N ASN A 545 29.71 8.48 18.16
CA ASN A 545 29.46 7.59 19.30
C ASN A 545 28.86 6.23 18.88
N LEU A 546 28.11 6.16 17.76
CA LEU A 546 27.72 4.89 17.12
C LEU A 546 28.92 4.13 16.56
N HIS A 547 29.82 4.84 15.87
CA HIS A 547 31.03 4.26 15.30
C HIS A 547 31.94 3.66 16.37
N ASP A 548 32.07 4.32 17.53
CA ASP A 548 32.80 3.82 18.70
C ASP A 548 32.17 2.54 19.29
N LYS A 549 30.89 2.28 19.02
CA LYS A 549 30.19 1.00 19.33
C LYS A 549 30.30 -0.04 18.20
N ASN A 550 31.13 0.19 17.18
CA ASN A 550 31.27 -0.61 15.97
C ASN A 550 29.98 -0.65 15.11
N ILE A 551 29.11 0.37 15.20
CA ILE A 551 27.85 0.49 14.45
C ILE A 551 28.00 1.52 13.32
N ILE A 552 27.63 1.13 12.10
CA ILE A 552 27.41 2.04 10.97
C ILE A 552 25.90 2.27 10.85
N HIS A 553 25.46 3.53 10.79
CA HIS A 553 24.04 3.88 10.70
C HIS A 553 23.38 3.46 9.37
N GLY A 554 24.12 3.59 8.25
CA GLY A 554 23.70 3.13 6.92
C GLY A 554 22.75 4.05 6.13
N ASP A 555 22.04 4.97 6.78
CA ASP A 555 21.09 5.86 6.11
C ASP A 555 21.00 7.23 6.81
N ILE A 556 22.06 8.03 6.72
CA ILE A 556 22.07 9.40 7.23
C ILE A 556 21.34 10.32 6.25
N SER A 557 20.31 11.01 6.71
CA SER A 557 19.52 11.97 5.93
C SER A 557 18.93 13.04 6.84
N SER A 558 18.41 14.13 6.28
CA SER A 558 17.66 15.13 7.06
C SER A 558 16.29 14.64 7.56
N GLY A 559 15.82 13.46 7.13
CA GLY A 559 14.67 12.77 7.73
C GLY A 559 15.04 12.03 9.02
N ASN A 560 16.30 11.63 9.17
CA ASN A 560 16.79 10.78 10.26
C ASN A 560 17.51 11.58 11.38
N ILE A 561 17.25 12.89 11.46
CA ILE A 561 17.70 13.77 12.55
C ILE A 561 16.49 14.51 13.13
N ILE A 562 16.29 14.36 14.44
CA ILE A 562 15.29 15.12 15.20
C ILE A 562 15.96 16.15 16.12
N LEU A 563 15.21 17.20 16.41
CA LEU A 563 15.47 18.22 17.41
C LEU A 563 14.57 17.92 18.62
N THR A 564 15.15 17.91 19.82
CA THR A 564 14.39 17.72 21.06
C THR A 564 13.50 18.93 21.39
N GLY A 565 12.64 18.81 22.40
CA GLY A 565 12.21 20.00 23.14
C GLY A 565 13.40 20.72 23.81
N PRO A 566 13.26 22.01 24.17
CA PRO A 566 14.26 22.71 24.96
C PRO A 566 14.44 22.04 26.33
N ASP A 567 15.69 21.90 26.78
CA ASP A 567 15.98 21.45 28.15
C ASP A 567 15.79 22.57 29.19
N LYS A 568 16.17 22.31 30.45
CA LYS A 568 16.04 23.28 31.55
C LYS A 568 16.80 24.59 31.32
N GLU A 569 17.77 24.61 30.41
CA GLU A 569 18.55 25.80 30.03
C GLU A 569 18.03 26.44 28.74
N GLY A 570 16.87 25.98 28.23
CA GLY A 570 16.30 26.42 26.96
C GLY A 570 16.99 25.83 25.72
N LYS A 571 17.89 24.84 25.87
CA LYS A 571 18.70 24.32 24.76
C LYS A 571 18.03 23.14 24.07
N THR A 572 17.78 23.29 22.77
CA THR A 572 17.46 22.18 21.86
C THR A 572 18.72 21.37 21.54
N LYS A 573 18.59 20.03 21.41
CA LYS A 573 19.66 19.12 21.00
C LYS A 573 19.26 18.31 19.76
N GLY A 574 20.24 17.94 18.94
CA GLY A 574 20.06 17.00 17.84
C GLY A 574 20.17 15.54 18.28
N ILE A 575 19.35 14.66 17.71
CA ILE A 575 19.33 13.22 17.96
C ILE A 575 19.17 12.46 16.64
N LEU A 576 20.01 11.44 16.41
CA LEU A 576 19.88 10.50 15.30
C LEU A 576 18.77 9.45 15.56
N ILE A 577 17.99 9.14 14.53
CA ILE A 577 16.89 8.16 14.54
C ILE A 577 17.00 7.15 13.38
N ASP A 578 16.15 6.11 13.41
CA ASP A 578 16.05 5.03 12.41
C ASP A 578 17.34 4.19 12.20
N LEU A 579 17.51 3.18 13.05
CA LEU A 579 18.58 2.18 12.93
C LEU A 579 18.16 0.94 12.12
N ASP A 580 17.05 0.96 11.36
CA ASP A 580 16.63 -0.17 10.50
C ASP A 580 17.74 -0.59 9.52
N MET A 581 18.48 0.38 9.00
CA MET A 581 19.49 0.20 7.95
C MET A 581 20.91 0.02 8.50
N SER A 582 21.06 -0.07 9.83
CA SER A 582 22.37 -0.16 10.47
C SER A 582 23.06 -1.51 10.26
N SER A 583 24.39 -1.49 10.33
CA SER A 583 25.29 -2.64 10.16
C SER A 583 26.49 -2.54 11.11
N LEU A 584 27.31 -3.60 11.21
CA LEU A 584 28.55 -3.58 11.98
C LEU A 584 29.73 -3.18 11.08
N HIS A 585 30.64 -2.35 11.59
CA HIS A 585 31.79 -1.86 10.82
C HIS A 585 32.81 -2.97 10.48
N LYS A 586 32.94 -3.97 11.35
CA LYS A 586 33.64 -5.23 11.08
C LYS A 586 32.68 -6.42 11.19
N ASN A 587 32.36 -7.05 10.07
CA ASN A 587 31.81 -8.41 10.04
C ASN A 587 32.97 -9.39 9.86
N GLU A 588 33.40 -10.06 10.94
CA GLU A 588 34.51 -11.03 10.89
C GLU A 588 34.21 -12.24 10.00
N ASN A 589 32.91 -12.53 9.78
CA ASN A 589 32.43 -13.69 9.01
C ASN A 589 32.03 -13.36 7.54
N GLU A 590 32.13 -12.11 7.08
CA GLU A 590 31.69 -11.70 5.72
C GLU A 590 32.85 -11.20 4.83
N LYS A 591 33.90 -12.01 4.69
CA LYS A 591 34.97 -11.72 3.70
C LYS A 591 34.56 -12.03 2.25
N ASN A 592 33.55 -12.90 2.03
CA ASN A 592 33.27 -13.53 0.73
C ASN A 592 31.85 -13.34 0.18
N LEU A 593 31.02 -12.45 0.73
CA LEU A 593 29.69 -12.15 0.15
C LEU A 593 29.70 -10.80 -0.62
N PRO A 594 29.00 -10.69 -1.77
CA PRO A 594 28.81 -9.40 -2.44
C PRO A 594 28.00 -8.48 -1.51
N ARG A 595 28.66 -7.45 -0.95
CA ARG A 595 28.01 -6.49 -0.05
C ARG A 595 26.99 -5.67 -0.85
N THR A 596 25.72 -5.99 -0.66
CA THR A 596 24.62 -5.17 -1.18
C THR A 596 24.49 -3.93 -0.30
N ILE A 597 24.71 -2.75 -0.88
CA ILE A 597 24.58 -1.47 -0.19
C ILE A 597 23.13 -1.01 -0.22
N THR A 598 22.71 -0.34 0.85
CA THR A 598 21.39 0.29 1.00
C THR A 598 21.57 1.64 1.68
N GLY A 599 20.84 2.65 1.26
CA GLY A 599 20.85 3.99 1.86
C GLY A 599 20.43 5.06 0.84
N THR A 600 20.20 6.27 1.32
CA THR A 600 19.81 7.39 0.46
C THR A 600 20.98 7.84 -0.45
N THR A 601 20.91 7.56 -1.77
CA THR A 601 22.00 7.73 -2.75
C THR A 601 22.68 9.10 -2.70
N MET A 602 21.93 10.18 -2.50
CA MET A 602 22.46 11.56 -2.48
C MET A 602 23.34 11.90 -1.25
N TYR A 603 23.35 11.02 -0.24
CA TYR A 603 24.16 11.15 0.98
C TYR A 603 25.16 9.98 1.12
N MET A 604 25.30 9.16 0.10
CA MET A 604 26.15 7.97 0.09
C MET A 604 27.62 8.37 -0.15
N ALA A 605 28.55 7.74 0.57
CA ALA A 605 29.97 8.11 0.50
C ALA A 605 30.57 7.85 -0.90
N LEU A 606 31.50 8.72 -1.33
CA LEU A 606 32.03 8.71 -2.70
C LEU A 606 32.77 7.40 -3.04
N GLU A 607 33.44 6.79 -2.08
CA GLU A 607 34.09 5.49 -2.22
C GLU A 607 33.09 4.34 -2.44
N LEU A 608 31.90 4.43 -1.86
CA LEU A 608 30.81 3.47 -2.08
C LEU A 608 30.19 3.67 -3.47
N MET A 609 29.93 4.93 -3.86
CA MET A 609 29.43 5.27 -5.19
C MET A 609 30.40 4.83 -6.30
N LYS A 610 31.72 5.04 -6.11
CA LYS A 610 32.76 4.53 -7.01
C LYS A 610 32.78 3.00 -7.05
N ALA A 611 32.66 2.33 -5.90
CA ALA A 611 32.63 0.86 -5.88
C ALA A 611 31.38 0.29 -6.57
N ILE A 612 30.24 0.99 -6.52
CA ILE A 612 29.02 0.66 -7.27
C ILE A 612 29.24 0.87 -8.78
N SER A 613 29.80 2.01 -9.21
CA SER A 613 30.07 2.27 -10.64
C SER A 613 31.07 1.28 -11.25
N PHE A 614 32.06 0.82 -10.48
CA PHE A 614 32.97 -0.26 -10.87
C PHE A 614 32.38 -1.67 -10.73
N LYS A 615 31.07 -1.82 -10.48
CA LYS A 615 30.35 -3.10 -10.28
C LYS A 615 30.94 -4.00 -9.18
N LYS A 616 31.73 -3.44 -8.25
CA LYS A 616 32.31 -4.15 -7.10
C LYS A 616 31.30 -4.34 -5.97
N LEU A 617 30.26 -3.51 -5.95
CA LEU A 617 29.16 -3.50 -4.98
C LEU A 617 27.85 -3.27 -5.73
N SER A 618 26.75 -3.82 -5.24
CA SER A 618 25.41 -3.62 -5.83
C SER A 618 24.54 -2.78 -4.90
N LEU A 619 23.80 -1.83 -5.46
CA LEU A 619 22.82 -1.02 -4.72
C LEU A 619 21.47 -1.75 -4.68
N LYS A 620 20.86 -1.82 -3.50
CA LYS A 620 19.47 -2.27 -3.32
C LYS A 620 18.62 -1.09 -2.87
N LEU A 621 17.76 -0.65 -3.79
CA LEU A 621 16.71 0.34 -3.56
C LEU A 621 15.58 -0.25 -2.69
#